data_AF-A0A9W6SZ30-F1
#
_entry.id   AF-A0A9W6SZ30-F1
#
_cell.length_a   1.000
_cell.length_b   1.000
_cell.length_c   1.000
_cell.angle_alpha   90.00
_cell.angle_beta   90.00
_cell.angle_gamma   90.00
#
_symmetry.space_group_name_H-M   'P 1'
#
loop_
_entity.id
_entity.type
_entity.pdbx_description
1 polymer ?
#
loop_
_entity_poly.entity_id
_entity_poly.type
_entity_poly.pdbx_seq_one_letter_code
_entity_poly.pdbx_strand_id
1 'polypeptide(L)'
;MSENNQGIAALIVDFLQSKITKSEIPDDSRESIEFAIESINEAFSLEDVSSIIKTNFNNKSLVELIKLGSAASTEESTNQTASDSKEIPVHIDQVDADIKEKAEAFKLEGNRAMARKDYDEAISKYTEALNLIPNHAVFLSNRAAAYSSIKKHEEAIRDADAAIESDKTYAKAYSRKGLALYALGDAEGAMKAYGEGLKVEGSSPSDAMKRGFETAKKRVADKIASSLSNDSTAKETESEASSTENNGLPDLSSLASMLGGGAGGAGGAGGLGGLAGLMNNPQLMQAAQGMMQNPDAMNNILNNPQLRQMAQGLGENANLEDLMNNPMLRNLANQFMGGQNRG
;
A
#
# COMPACT_ATOMS: atom_id res chain seq x y z
N MET A 1 -32.79 -34.04 6.22
CA MET A 1 -32.19 -33.78 4.89
C MET A 1 -33.20 -34.21 3.83
N SER A 2 -33.32 -33.52 2.70
CA SER A 2 -34.14 -34.05 1.59
C SER A 2 -33.45 -35.30 1.03
N GLU A 3 -34.23 -36.32 0.64
CA GLU A 3 -33.72 -37.55 -0.01
C GLU A 3 -32.87 -37.21 -1.25
N ASN A 4 -33.18 -36.09 -1.90
CA ASN A 4 -32.45 -35.58 -3.05
C ASN A 4 -31.02 -35.12 -2.68
N ASN A 5 -30.84 -34.51 -1.51
CA ASN A 5 -29.52 -34.07 -1.04
C ASN A 5 -28.63 -35.27 -0.65
N GLN A 6 -29.22 -36.31 -0.05
CA GLN A 6 -28.51 -37.56 0.23
C GLN A 6 -28.13 -38.30 -1.05
N GLY A 7 -29.01 -38.28 -2.05
CA GLY A 7 -28.73 -38.83 -3.37
C GLY A 7 -27.53 -38.17 -4.06
N ILE A 8 -27.50 -36.83 -4.08
CA ILE A 8 -26.40 -36.09 -4.69
C ILE A 8 -25.08 -36.34 -3.94
N ALA A 9 -25.11 -36.33 -2.60
CA ALA A 9 -23.94 -36.63 -1.81
C ALA A 9 -23.42 -38.06 -2.05
N ALA A 10 -24.32 -39.04 -2.17
CA ALA A 10 -23.96 -40.42 -2.52
C ALA A 10 -23.27 -40.51 -3.89
N LEU A 11 -23.75 -39.79 -4.91
CA LEU A 11 -23.11 -39.75 -6.23
C LEU A 11 -21.68 -39.19 -6.19
N ILE A 12 -21.43 -38.19 -5.33
CA ILE A 12 -20.10 -37.59 -5.15
C ILE A 12 -19.18 -38.61 -4.45
N VAL A 13 -19.67 -39.28 -3.41
CA VAL A 13 -18.90 -40.31 -2.69
C VAL A 13 -18.54 -41.48 -3.61
N ASP A 14 -19.50 -42.01 -4.37
CA ASP A 14 -19.25 -43.10 -5.34
C ASP A 14 -18.22 -42.70 -6.40
N PHE A 15 -18.30 -41.46 -6.89
CA PHE A 15 -17.31 -40.94 -7.83
C PHE A 15 -15.90 -40.92 -7.22
N LEU A 16 -15.73 -40.36 -6.02
CA LEU A 16 -14.43 -40.28 -5.35
C LEU A 16 -13.87 -41.69 -5.04
N GLN A 17 -14.71 -42.61 -4.57
CA GLN A 17 -14.33 -44.01 -4.34
C GLN A 17 -13.89 -44.71 -5.63
N SER A 18 -14.59 -44.46 -6.74
CA SER A 18 -14.23 -45.02 -8.05
C SER A 18 -12.86 -44.54 -8.53
N LYS A 19 -12.50 -43.28 -8.24
CA LYS A 19 -11.21 -42.68 -8.61
C LYS A 19 -10.06 -43.24 -7.78
N ILE A 20 -10.31 -43.50 -6.50
CA ILE A 20 -9.35 -44.20 -5.62
C ILE A 20 -9.13 -45.64 -6.09
N THR A 21 -10.21 -46.35 -6.43
CA THR A 21 -10.14 -47.77 -6.84
C THR A 21 -9.42 -47.96 -8.18
N LYS A 22 -9.56 -46.99 -9.09
CA LYS A 22 -8.88 -47.00 -10.39
C LYS A 22 -7.43 -46.48 -10.35
N SER A 23 -6.93 -46.08 -9.17
CA SER A 23 -5.60 -45.47 -9.01
C SER A 23 -5.39 -44.24 -9.91
N GLU A 24 -6.46 -43.49 -10.17
CA GLU A 24 -6.43 -42.25 -10.97
C GLU A 24 -6.06 -41.03 -10.12
N ILE A 25 -5.72 -41.24 -8.85
CA ILE A 25 -5.36 -40.21 -7.86
C ILE A 25 -3.91 -40.48 -7.39
N PRO A 26 -3.05 -39.45 -7.30
CA PRO A 26 -1.71 -39.57 -6.72
C PRO A 26 -1.75 -40.05 -5.26
N ASP A 27 -0.82 -40.93 -4.87
CA ASP A 27 -0.77 -41.51 -3.51
C ASP A 27 -0.73 -40.43 -2.41
N ASP A 28 -0.03 -39.31 -2.65
CA ASP A 28 0.08 -38.17 -1.73
C ASP A 28 -1.27 -37.47 -1.43
N SER A 29 -2.28 -37.65 -2.30
CA SER A 29 -3.62 -37.06 -2.17
C SER A 29 -4.69 -38.06 -1.74
N ARG A 30 -4.35 -39.35 -1.68
CA ARG A 30 -5.29 -40.43 -1.38
C ARG A 30 -5.89 -40.30 0.02
N GLU A 31 -5.04 -40.07 1.03
CA GLU A 31 -5.47 -39.91 2.43
C GLU A 31 -6.42 -38.71 2.59
N SER A 32 -6.17 -37.63 1.85
CA SER A 32 -7.02 -36.44 1.88
C SER A 32 -8.41 -36.70 1.29
N ILE A 33 -8.49 -37.52 0.23
CA ILE A 33 -9.76 -37.86 -0.42
C ILE A 33 -10.53 -38.89 0.40
N GLU A 34 -9.85 -39.85 1.04
CA GLU A 34 -10.48 -40.79 1.97
C GLU A 34 -11.11 -40.04 3.17
N PHE A 35 -10.42 -39.04 3.72
CA PHE A 35 -10.97 -38.17 4.77
C PHE A 35 -12.17 -37.34 4.30
N ALA A 36 -12.13 -36.84 3.06
CA ALA A 36 -13.25 -36.11 2.46
C ALA A 36 -14.49 -37.01 2.27
N ILE A 37 -14.29 -38.26 1.83
CA ILE A 37 -15.37 -39.25 1.72
C ILE A 37 -16.01 -39.53 3.09
N GLU A 38 -15.19 -39.72 4.12
CA GLU A 38 -15.67 -39.94 5.49
C GLU A 38 -16.47 -38.74 6.01
N SER A 39 -15.95 -37.53 5.81
CA SER A 39 -16.63 -36.28 6.18
C SER A 39 -17.98 -36.10 5.47
N ILE A 40 -18.08 -36.47 4.20
CA ILE A 40 -19.34 -36.39 3.43
C ILE A 40 -20.33 -37.46 3.90
N ASN A 41 -19.87 -38.69 4.15
CA ASN A 41 -20.73 -39.75 4.67
C ASN A 41 -21.32 -39.38 6.04
N GLU A 42 -20.51 -38.78 6.91
CA GLU A 42 -20.96 -38.31 8.23
C GLU A 42 -21.93 -37.12 8.10
N ALA A 43 -21.58 -36.10 7.33
CA ALA A 43 -22.39 -34.88 7.18
C ALA A 43 -23.78 -35.14 6.56
N PHE A 44 -23.91 -36.17 5.72
CA PHE A 44 -25.16 -36.51 5.03
C PHE A 44 -25.82 -37.80 5.55
N SER A 45 -25.23 -38.43 6.57
CA SER A 45 -25.68 -39.69 7.16
C SER A 45 -25.89 -40.78 6.11
N LEU A 46 -24.86 -40.99 5.27
CA LEU A 46 -24.88 -41.96 4.17
C LEU A 46 -24.40 -43.32 4.68
N GLU A 47 -25.35 -44.23 4.94
CA GLU A 47 -25.02 -45.59 5.40
C GLU A 47 -24.80 -46.57 4.23
N ASP A 48 -25.51 -46.39 3.11
CA ASP A 48 -25.40 -47.26 1.93
C ASP A 48 -25.48 -46.47 0.61
N VAL A 49 -24.33 -45.96 0.19
CA VAL A 49 -24.15 -45.16 -1.04
C VAL A 49 -24.65 -45.91 -2.29
N SER A 50 -24.38 -47.22 -2.39
CA SER A 50 -24.77 -48.03 -3.55
C SER A 50 -26.29 -48.17 -3.66
N SER A 51 -26.98 -48.44 -2.55
CA SER A 51 -28.44 -48.54 -2.53
C SER A 51 -29.13 -47.21 -2.78
N ILE A 52 -28.57 -46.11 -2.28
CA ILE A 52 -29.08 -44.75 -2.52
C ILE A 52 -29.00 -44.40 -4.00
N ILE A 53 -27.88 -44.67 -4.67
CA ILE A 53 -27.71 -44.40 -6.11
C ILE A 53 -28.64 -45.27 -6.95
N LYS A 54 -28.82 -46.53 -6.57
CA LYS A 54 -29.74 -47.44 -7.27
C LYS A 54 -31.19 -46.97 -7.17
N THR A 55 -31.60 -46.49 -6.00
CA THR A 55 -32.98 -46.04 -5.73
C THR A 55 -33.28 -44.70 -6.39
N ASN A 56 -32.36 -43.73 -6.29
CA ASN A 56 -32.61 -42.35 -6.70
C ASN A 56 -32.18 -42.05 -8.13
N PHE A 57 -31.21 -42.80 -8.67
CA PHE A 57 -30.60 -42.52 -9.98
C PHE A 57 -30.54 -43.75 -10.91
N ASN A 58 -31.31 -44.81 -10.60
CA ASN A 58 -31.36 -46.03 -11.40
C ASN A 58 -29.98 -46.64 -11.70
N ASN A 59 -29.06 -46.55 -10.72
CA ASN A 59 -27.69 -47.06 -10.83
C ASN A 59 -26.83 -46.36 -11.90
N LYS A 60 -27.20 -45.13 -12.29
CA LYS A 60 -26.39 -44.29 -13.18
C LYS A 60 -25.35 -43.55 -12.35
N SER A 61 -24.11 -43.60 -12.81
CA SER A 61 -23.02 -42.84 -12.19
C SER A 61 -23.17 -41.34 -12.44
N LEU A 62 -22.52 -40.51 -11.62
CA LEU A 62 -22.52 -39.06 -11.77
C LEU A 62 -22.11 -38.62 -13.19
N VAL A 63 -21.12 -39.31 -13.76
CA VAL A 63 -20.62 -39.05 -15.12
C VAL A 63 -21.66 -39.37 -16.19
N GLU A 64 -22.44 -40.43 -16.01
CA GLU A 64 -23.50 -40.81 -16.95
C GLU A 64 -24.71 -39.87 -16.88
N LEU A 65 -25.07 -39.40 -15.68
CA LEU A 65 -26.15 -38.42 -15.50
C LEU A 65 -25.82 -37.09 -16.17
N ILE A 66 -24.57 -36.62 -16.04
CA ILE A 66 -24.11 -35.39 -16.72
C ILE A 66 -24.15 -35.55 -18.24
N LYS A 67 -23.74 -36.71 -18.77
CA LYS A 67 -23.81 -37.02 -20.22
C LYS A 67 -25.24 -37.12 -20.74
N LEU A 68 -26.20 -37.60 -19.94
CA LEU A 68 -27.60 -37.60 -20.31
C LEU A 68 -28.21 -36.20 -20.30
N GLY A 69 -27.82 -35.36 -19.33
CA GLY A 69 -28.27 -33.98 -19.22
C GLY A 69 -27.83 -33.11 -20.40
N SER A 70 -26.63 -33.33 -20.94
CA SER A 70 -26.11 -32.60 -22.11
C SER A 70 -26.74 -33.03 -23.45
N ALA A 71 -27.41 -34.18 -23.50
CA ALA A 71 -28.09 -34.69 -24.71
C ALA A 71 -29.58 -34.29 -24.81
N ALA A 72 -30.19 -33.80 -23.72
CA ALA A 72 -31.62 -33.47 -23.66
C ALA A 72 -31.93 -31.98 -23.94
N SER A 73 -30.92 -31.16 -24.25
CA SER A 73 -31.04 -29.70 -24.40
C SER A 73 -31.13 -29.20 -25.85
N THR A 74 -31.60 -30.03 -26.77
CA THR A 74 -31.90 -29.61 -28.15
C THR A 74 -33.33 -29.96 -28.50
N GLU A 75 -34.26 -29.09 -28.13
CA GLU A 75 -35.31 -28.57 -29.02
C GLU A 75 -36.12 -27.46 -28.31
N GLU A 76 -36.28 -26.34 -29.03
CA GLU A 76 -37.16 -25.17 -28.82
C GLU A 76 -36.69 -23.94 -27.99
N SER A 77 -36.34 -22.88 -28.77
CA SER A 77 -36.60 -21.43 -28.58
C SER A 77 -36.04 -20.73 -27.33
N THR A 78 -35.29 -19.64 -27.37
CA THR A 78 -35.07 -18.58 -28.36
C THR A 78 -33.91 -17.70 -27.87
N ASN A 79 -33.23 -17.09 -28.85
CA ASN A 79 -32.60 -15.76 -28.81
C ASN A 79 -31.06 -15.66 -28.86
N GLN A 80 -30.64 -15.22 -30.05
CA GLN A 80 -29.42 -14.59 -30.53
C GLN A 80 -28.19 -14.47 -29.59
N THR A 81 -27.08 -15.05 -30.02
CA THR A 81 -25.79 -14.33 -30.19
C THR A 81 -24.91 -15.10 -31.19
N ALA A 82 -24.40 -14.38 -32.19
CA ALA A 82 -23.42 -14.88 -33.14
C ALA A 82 -22.02 -14.68 -32.57
N SER A 83 -21.23 -15.75 -32.53
CA SER A 83 -19.86 -15.83 -33.08
C SER A 83 -19.04 -16.91 -32.37
N ASP A 84 -18.67 -17.94 -33.14
CA ASP A 84 -17.48 -18.79 -33.03
C ASP A 84 -17.15 -19.51 -31.72
N SER A 85 -17.66 -20.75 -31.64
CA SER A 85 -16.85 -21.98 -31.61
C SER A 85 -15.41 -21.88 -31.10
N LYS A 86 -15.20 -22.25 -29.82
CA LYS A 86 -14.12 -23.17 -29.45
C LYS A 86 -14.49 -23.96 -28.20
N GLU A 87 -14.26 -25.26 -28.30
CA GLU A 87 -14.59 -26.33 -27.35
C GLU A 87 -14.24 -25.99 -25.90
N ILE A 88 -15.15 -26.30 -24.97
CA ILE A 88 -14.90 -26.23 -23.52
C ILE A 88 -14.37 -27.60 -23.09
N PRO A 89 -13.07 -27.75 -22.75
CA PRO A 89 -12.56 -28.99 -22.19
C PRO A 89 -12.94 -29.04 -20.71
N VAL A 90 -13.80 -29.99 -20.35
CA VAL A 90 -14.08 -30.32 -18.96
C VAL A 90 -12.86 -31.07 -18.41
N HIS A 91 -12.13 -30.43 -17.51
CA HIS A 91 -11.01 -31.05 -16.80
C HIS A 91 -11.09 -30.66 -15.32
N ILE A 92 -11.00 -31.68 -14.47
CA ILE A 92 -11.26 -31.66 -13.04
C ILE A 92 -9.88 -31.68 -12.34
N ASP A 93 -9.63 -30.69 -11.48
CA ASP A 93 -8.47 -30.47 -10.58
C ASP A 93 -7.06 -30.20 -11.18
N GLN A 94 -6.58 -30.93 -12.18
CA GLN A 94 -5.24 -30.67 -12.77
C GLN A 94 -5.22 -29.38 -13.61
N VAL A 95 -6.32 -29.07 -14.31
CA VAL A 95 -6.48 -27.84 -15.10
C VAL A 95 -6.60 -26.61 -14.21
N ASP A 96 -7.18 -26.70 -13.02
CA ASP A 96 -7.19 -25.56 -12.08
C ASP A 96 -5.80 -25.31 -11.49
N ALA A 97 -5.04 -26.39 -11.21
CA ALA A 97 -3.64 -26.28 -10.81
C ALA A 97 -2.76 -25.71 -11.94
N ASP A 98 -2.92 -26.17 -13.17
CA ASP A 98 -2.21 -25.67 -14.35
C ASP A 98 -2.59 -24.21 -14.68
N ILE A 99 -3.87 -23.85 -14.56
CA ILE A 99 -4.36 -22.46 -14.69
C ILE A 99 -3.71 -21.59 -13.62
N LYS A 100 -3.67 -22.06 -12.38
CA LYS A 100 -3.03 -21.34 -11.27
C LYS A 100 -1.53 -21.20 -11.48
N GLU A 101 -0.83 -22.26 -11.86
CA GLU A 101 0.60 -22.21 -12.16
C GLU A 101 0.88 -21.23 -13.30
N LYS A 102 0.08 -21.26 -14.37
CA LYS A 102 0.19 -20.34 -15.49
C LYS A 102 -0.10 -18.89 -15.09
N ALA A 103 -1.10 -18.64 -14.26
CA ALA A 103 -1.40 -17.30 -13.75
C ALA A 103 -0.26 -16.79 -12.84
N GLU A 104 0.31 -17.67 -12.02
CA GLU A 104 1.48 -17.37 -11.20
C GLU A 104 2.74 -17.11 -12.03
N ALA A 105 2.92 -17.81 -13.16
CA ALA A 105 3.98 -17.55 -14.13
C ALA A 105 3.82 -16.15 -14.75
N PHE A 106 2.61 -15.78 -15.18
CA PHE A 106 2.33 -14.43 -15.65
C PHE A 106 2.57 -13.36 -14.57
N LYS A 107 2.20 -13.63 -13.31
CA LYS A 107 2.55 -12.74 -12.19
C LYS A 107 4.06 -12.57 -12.08
N LEU A 108 4.84 -13.64 -12.18
CA LEU A 108 6.30 -13.59 -12.09
C LEU A 108 6.92 -12.80 -13.26
N GLU A 109 6.41 -13.00 -14.48
CA GLU A 109 6.80 -12.20 -15.66
C GLU A 109 6.48 -10.72 -15.45
N GLY A 110 5.27 -10.40 -14.97
CA GLY A 110 4.88 -9.03 -14.63
C GLY A 110 5.79 -8.41 -13.56
N ASN A 111 6.18 -9.18 -12.54
CA ASN A 111 7.13 -8.74 -11.52
C ASN A 111 8.53 -8.45 -12.11
N ARG A 112 8.99 -9.27 -13.07
CA ARG A 112 10.25 -9.02 -13.78
C ARG A 112 10.17 -7.75 -14.64
N ALA A 113 9.06 -7.54 -15.33
CA ALA A 113 8.79 -6.31 -16.08
C ALA A 113 8.78 -5.08 -15.16
N MET A 114 8.12 -5.15 -14.00
CA MET A 114 8.16 -4.11 -12.96
C MET A 114 9.59 -3.81 -12.50
N ALA A 115 10.43 -4.83 -12.29
CA ALA A 115 11.83 -4.66 -11.90
C ALA A 115 12.67 -3.96 -13.00
N ARG A 116 12.33 -4.21 -14.27
CA ARG A 116 12.92 -3.51 -15.43
C ARG A 116 12.31 -2.12 -15.69
N LYS A 117 11.30 -1.72 -14.91
CA LYS A 117 10.48 -0.51 -15.13
C LYS A 117 9.72 -0.53 -16.47
N ASP A 118 9.51 -1.70 -17.05
CA ASP A 118 8.63 -1.89 -18.20
C ASP A 118 7.20 -2.08 -17.67
N TYR A 119 6.52 -0.96 -17.43
CA TYR A 119 5.23 -0.95 -16.77
C TYR A 119 4.10 -1.39 -17.70
N ASP A 120 4.20 -1.14 -19.01
CA ASP A 120 3.20 -1.56 -19.98
C ASP A 120 3.23 -3.09 -20.14
N GLU A 121 4.41 -3.70 -20.22
CA GLU A 121 4.54 -5.16 -20.19
C GLU A 121 4.04 -5.73 -18.86
N ALA A 122 4.36 -5.10 -17.72
CA ALA A 122 3.85 -5.53 -16.42
C ALA A 122 2.32 -5.54 -16.36
N ILE A 123 1.67 -4.48 -16.85
CA ILE A 123 0.20 -4.39 -16.93
C ILE A 123 -0.36 -5.50 -17.82
N SER A 124 0.26 -5.76 -18.97
CA SER A 124 -0.13 -6.84 -19.88
C SER A 124 -0.07 -8.19 -19.16
N LYS A 125 1.04 -8.49 -18.48
CA LYS A 125 1.24 -9.77 -17.78
C LYS A 125 0.31 -9.97 -16.60
N TYR A 126 0.07 -8.95 -15.78
CA TYR A 126 -0.93 -9.07 -14.71
C TYR A 126 -2.35 -9.19 -15.28
N THR A 127 -2.64 -8.61 -16.43
CA THR A 127 -3.93 -8.78 -17.12
C THR A 127 -4.09 -10.20 -17.65
N GLU A 128 -3.04 -10.79 -18.22
CA GLU A 128 -3.04 -12.22 -18.60
C GLU A 128 -3.29 -13.13 -17.38
N ALA A 129 -2.68 -12.83 -16.23
CA ALA A 129 -2.95 -13.55 -14.99
C ALA A 129 -4.41 -13.39 -14.51
N LEU A 130 -4.99 -12.20 -14.65
CA LEU A 130 -6.38 -11.92 -14.26
C LEU A 130 -7.41 -12.50 -15.22
N ASN A 131 -7.06 -12.70 -16.49
CA ASN A 131 -7.91 -13.42 -17.44
C ASN A 131 -8.03 -14.90 -17.10
N LEU A 132 -7.01 -15.46 -16.44
CA LEU A 132 -7.01 -16.83 -15.93
C LEU A 132 -7.69 -16.95 -14.57
N ILE A 133 -7.35 -16.05 -13.64
CA ILE A 133 -7.97 -16.00 -12.31
C ILE A 133 -8.53 -14.59 -12.08
N PRO A 134 -9.80 -14.38 -12.43
CA PRO A 134 -10.48 -13.10 -12.19
C PRO A 134 -10.47 -12.73 -10.72
N ASN A 135 -10.47 -11.43 -10.44
CA ASN A 135 -10.57 -10.86 -9.10
C ASN A 135 -9.46 -11.25 -8.11
N HIS A 136 -8.38 -11.91 -8.53
CA HIS A 136 -7.32 -12.29 -7.60
C HIS A 136 -6.60 -11.06 -7.00
N ALA A 137 -6.75 -10.84 -5.69
CA ALA A 137 -6.33 -9.63 -4.99
C ALA A 137 -4.85 -9.26 -5.20
N VAL A 138 -3.96 -10.26 -5.26
CA VAL A 138 -2.52 -10.04 -5.50
C VAL A 138 -2.26 -9.52 -6.91
N PHE A 139 -2.92 -10.08 -7.93
CA PHE A 139 -2.69 -9.69 -9.32
C PHE A 139 -3.24 -8.29 -9.58
N LEU A 140 -4.44 -8.00 -9.06
CA LEU A 140 -5.05 -6.67 -9.08
C LEU A 140 -4.15 -5.62 -8.40
N SER A 141 -3.67 -5.89 -7.18
CA SER A 141 -2.78 -4.96 -6.46
C SER A 141 -1.44 -4.74 -7.14
N ASN A 142 -0.90 -5.75 -7.81
CA ASN A 142 0.33 -5.62 -8.60
C ASN A 142 0.09 -4.78 -9.86
N ARG A 143 -1.04 -4.98 -10.56
CA ARG A 143 -1.43 -4.16 -11.71
C ARG A 143 -1.72 -2.71 -11.31
N ALA A 144 -2.35 -2.48 -10.16
CA ALA A 144 -2.52 -1.15 -9.58
C ALA A 144 -1.17 -0.44 -9.33
N ALA A 145 -0.14 -1.18 -8.91
CA ALA A 145 1.21 -0.64 -8.74
C ALA A 145 1.83 -0.22 -10.08
N ALA A 146 1.64 -1.03 -11.13
CA ALA A 146 2.11 -0.73 -12.48
C ALA A 146 1.39 0.50 -13.05
N TYR A 147 0.05 0.57 -12.93
CA TYR A 147 -0.74 1.73 -13.33
C TYR A 147 -0.31 3.01 -12.61
N SER A 148 -0.06 2.95 -11.30
CA SER A 148 0.46 4.08 -10.53
C SER A 148 1.82 4.55 -11.05
N SER A 149 2.66 3.63 -11.52
CA SER A 149 4.00 3.94 -12.03
C SER A 149 3.97 4.70 -13.37
N ILE A 150 2.91 4.52 -14.16
CA ILE A 150 2.65 5.29 -15.40
C ILE A 150 1.64 6.43 -15.20
N LYS A 151 1.38 6.82 -13.96
CA LYS A 151 0.45 7.91 -13.57
C LYS A 151 -1.01 7.71 -13.98
N LYS A 152 -1.42 6.46 -14.24
CA LYS A 152 -2.82 6.07 -14.45
C LYS A 152 -3.47 5.77 -13.10
N HIS A 153 -3.69 6.82 -12.31
CA HIS A 153 -4.06 6.68 -10.90
C HIS A 153 -5.52 6.23 -10.71
N GLU A 154 -6.42 6.61 -11.62
CA GLU A 154 -7.81 6.18 -11.62
C GLU A 154 -7.91 4.66 -11.87
N GLU A 155 -7.16 4.12 -12.82
CA GLU A 155 -7.04 2.68 -13.05
C GLU A 155 -6.48 1.97 -11.82
N ALA A 156 -5.45 2.55 -11.19
CA ALA A 156 -4.86 2.00 -9.98
C ALA A 156 -5.85 1.96 -8.80
N ILE A 157 -6.73 2.96 -8.67
CA ILE A 157 -7.79 2.96 -7.66
C ILE A 157 -8.79 1.85 -7.95
N ARG A 158 -9.26 1.71 -9.20
CA ARG A 158 -10.22 0.64 -9.57
C ARG A 158 -9.67 -0.75 -9.25
N ASP A 159 -8.42 -1.02 -9.62
CA ASP A 159 -7.78 -2.30 -9.31
C ASP A 159 -7.56 -2.49 -7.81
N ALA A 160 -7.17 -1.45 -7.08
CA ALA A 160 -7.00 -1.53 -5.64
C ALA A 160 -8.32 -1.77 -4.91
N ASP A 161 -9.41 -1.14 -5.35
CA ASP A 161 -10.76 -1.37 -4.83
C ASP A 161 -11.23 -2.79 -5.10
N ALA A 162 -11.07 -3.29 -6.33
CA ALA A 162 -11.38 -4.68 -6.66
C ALA A 162 -10.55 -5.68 -5.83
N ALA A 163 -9.28 -5.35 -5.54
CA ALA A 163 -8.43 -6.19 -4.70
C ALA A 163 -8.91 -6.22 -3.24
N ILE A 164 -9.37 -5.09 -2.70
CA ILE A 164 -9.95 -5.00 -1.35
C ILE A 164 -11.28 -5.77 -1.28
N GLU A 165 -12.10 -5.68 -2.34
CA GLU A 165 -13.37 -6.42 -2.41
C GLU A 165 -13.14 -7.93 -2.43
N SER A 166 -12.13 -8.39 -3.17
CA SER A 166 -11.75 -9.81 -3.20
C SER A 166 -11.14 -10.28 -1.89
N ASP A 167 -10.25 -9.50 -1.27
CA ASP A 167 -9.61 -9.85 -0.01
C ASP A 167 -9.42 -8.61 0.87
N LYS A 168 -10.35 -8.45 1.82
CA LYS A 168 -10.35 -7.36 2.80
C LYS A 168 -9.18 -7.44 3.79
N THR A 169 -8.49 -8.57 3.87
CA THR A 169 -7.30 -8.76 4.70
C THR A 169 -6.01 -8.42 3.96
N TYR A 170 -6.09 -8.13 2.66
CA TYR A 170 -4.91 -7.83 1.86
C TYR A 170 -4.46 -6.36 2.00
N ALA A 171 -3.73 -6.09 3.07
CA ALA A 171 -3.19 -4.77 3.42
C ALA A 171 -2.54 -4.00 2.25
N LYS A 172 -1.81 -4.70 1.36
CA LYS A 172 -1.13 -4.05 0.23
C LYS A 172 -2.11 -3.32 -0.69
N ALA A 173 -3.34 -3.81 -0.88
CA ALA A 173 -4.33 -3.14 -1.72
C ALA A 173 -4.73 -1.77 -1.16
N TYR A 174 -4.89 -1.65 0.16
CA TYR A 174 -5.12 -0.35 0.83
C TYR A 174 -3.97 0.63 0.62
N SER A 175 -2.72 0.13 0.66
CA SER A 175 -1.55 0.95 0.35
C SER A 175 -1.56 1.43 -1.11
N ARG A 176 -1.95 0.58 -2.08
CA ARG A 176 -2.09 0.99 -3.49
C ARG A 176 -3.15 2.06 -3.68
N LYS A 177 -4.33 1.86 -3.08
CA LYS A 177 -5.42 2.84 -3.10
C LYS A 177 -4.98 4.18 -2.50
N GLY A 178 -4.37 4.14 -1.32
CA GLY A 178 -3.88 5.34 -0.63
C GLY A 178 -2.87 6.12 -1.45
N LEU A 179 -1.94 5.43 -2.11
CA LEU A 179 -0.93 6.06 -2.98
C LEU A 179 -1.58 6.74 -4.19
N ALA A 180 -2.50 6.05 -4.87
CA ALA A 180 -3.15 6.57 -6.07
C ALA A 180 -4.07 7.77 -5.75
N LEU A 181 -4.85 7.70 -4.67
CA LEU A 181 -5.67 8.83 -4.20
C LEU A 181 -4.82 10.04 -3.84
N TYR A 182 -3.69 9.82 -3.15
CA TYR A 182 -2.77 10.89 -2.79
C TYR A 182 -2.21 11.58 -4.05
N ALA A 183 -1.85 10.79 -5.07
CA ALA A 183 -1.33 11.30 -6.33
C ALA A 183 -2.37 12.12 -7.12
N LEU A 184 -3.67 11.78 -7.01
CA LEU A 184 -4.78 12.58 -7.55
C LEU A 184 -5.12 13.82 -6.71
N GLY A 185 -4.43 14.03 -5.59
CA GLY A 185 -4.66 15.16 -4.70
C GLY A 185 -5.78 14.94 -3.67
N ASP A 186 -6.42 13.76 -3.66
CA ASP A 186 -7.37 13.37 -2.62
C ASP A 186 -6.63 12.87 -1.37
N ALA A 187 -6.10 13.83 -0.61
CA ALA A 187 -5.38 13.56 0.63
C ALA A 187 -6.27 12.94 1.72
N GLU A 188 -7.56 13.27 1.74
CA GLU A 188 -8.51 12.74 2.73
C GLU A 188 -8.84 11.27 2.44
N GLY A 189 -9.15 10.95 1.19
CA GLY A 189 -9.33 9.57 0.74
C GLY A 189 -8.08 8.74 0.94
N ALA A 190 -6.90 9.28 0.64
CA ALA A 190 -5.62 8.62 0.88
C ALA A 190 -5.40 8.31 2.37
N MET A 191 -5.64 9.28 3.25
CA MET A 191 -5.51 9.10 4.70
C MET A 191 -6.45 8.01 5.21
N LYS A 192 -7.70 7.98 4.74
CA LYS A 192 -8.67 6.93 5.08
C LYS A 192 -8.19 5.55 4.62
N ALA A 193 -7.78 5.42 3.35
CA ALA A 193 -7.32 4.15 2.80
C ALA A 193 -6.11 3.60 3.55
N TYR A 194 -5.09 4.42 3.82
CA TYR A 194 -3.94 4.00 4.64
C TYR A 194 -4.35 3.64 6.06
N GLY A 195 -5.27 4.41 6.67
CA GLY A 195 -5.79 4.13 8.01
C GLY A 195 -6.53 2.79 8.11
N GLU A 196 -7.28 2.41 7.08
CA GLU A 196 -7.89 1.09 6.98
C GLU A 196 -6.84 -0.02 6.81
N GLY A 197 -5.86 0.18 5.94
CA GLY A 197 -4.75 -0.74 5.78
C GLY A 197 -3.98 -0.99 7.09
N LEU A 198 -3.74 0.05 7.89
CA LEU A 198 -3.06 -0.06 9.18
C LEU A 198 -3.85 -0.92 10.17
N LYS A 199 -5.19 -0.86 10.14
CA LYS A 199 -6.03 -1.74 10.95
C LYS A 199 -5.92 -3.19 10.51
N VAL A 200 -5.77 -3.43 9.21
CA VAL A 200 -5.63 -4.76 8.62
C VAL A 200 -4.25 -5.38 8.90
N GLU A 201 -3.15 -4.62 8.82
CA GLU A 201 -1.81 -5.13 9.17
C GLU A 201 -1.63 -5.38 10.68
N GLY A 202 -2.52 -4.84 11.51
CA GLY A 202 -2.55 -5.11 12.95
C GLY A 202 -1.30 -4.61 13.69
N SER A 203 -0.67 -5.49 14.46
CA SER A 203 0.38 -5.14 15.43
C SER A 203 1.74 -4.79 14.81
N SER A 204 1.97 -5.09 13.52
CA SER A 204 3.24 -4.76 12.85
C SER A 204 3.01 -4.17 11.44
N PRO A 205 2.52 -2.92 11.33
CA PRO A 205 2.31 -2.31 10.03
C PRO A 205 3.62 -1.94 9.33
N SER A 206 3.60 -2.05 8.01
CA SER A 206 4.71 -1.71 7.13
C SER A 206 5.05 -0.22 7.19
N ASP A 207 6.35 0.09 7.09
CA ASP A 207 6.83 1.48 7.13
C ASP A 207 6.26 2.31 5.99
N ALA A 208 6.06 1.70 4.82
CA ALA A 208 5.44 2.35 3.67
C ALA A 208 4.01 2.82 3.99
N MET A 209 3.22 1.99 4.69
CA MET A 209 1.86 2.34 5.05
C MET A 209 1.80 3.41 6.14
N LYS A 210 2.66 3.32 7.17
CA LYS A 210 2.79 4.36 8.21
C LYS A 210 3.17 5.72 7.62
N ARG A 211 4.22 5.75 6.79
CA ARG A 211 4.66 6.98 6.12
C ARG A 211 3.62 7.53 5.17
N GLY A 212 2.93 6.66 4.43
CA GLY A 212 1.82 7.04 3.56
C GLY A 212 0.69 7.72 4.34
N PHE A 213 0.29 7.14 5.47
CA PHE A 213 -0.72 7.71 6.36
C PHE A 213 -0.29 9.08 6.92
N GLU A 214 0.92 9.19 7.45
CA GLU A 214 1.44 10.45 8.02
C GLU A 214 1.53 11.56 6.96
N THR A 215 1.99 11.22 5.76
CA THR A 215 2.11 12.17 4.64
C THR A 215 0.74 12.64 4.16
N ALA A 216 -0.24 11.73 4.07
CA ALA A 216 -1.62 12.08 3.73
C ALA A 216 -2.25 12.95 4.83
N LYS A 217 -2.09 12.59 6.10
CA LYS A 217 -2.57 13.33 7.27
C LYS A 217 -2.01 14.76 7.30
N LYS A 218 -0.72 14.93 7.05
CA LYS A 218 -0.08 16.25 6.99
C LYS A 218 -0.70 17.11 5.88
N ARG A 219 -0.86 16.54 4.67
CA ARG A 219 -1.48 17.26 3.53
C ARG A 219 -2.93 17.68 3.81
N VAL A 220 -3.69 16.85 4.53
CA VAL A 220 -5.04 17.21 5.00
C VAL A 220 -4.99 18.39 5.98
N ALA A 221 -4.08 18.33 6.97
CA ALA A 221 -3.91 19.41 7.94
C ALA A 221 -3.50 20.74 7.28
N ASP A 222 -2.55 20.69 6.34
CA ASP A 222 -2.11 21.87 5.58
C ASP A 222 -3.27 22.46 4.75
N LYS A 223 -4.09 21.60 4.12
CA LYS A 223 -5.28 22.03 3.38
C LYS A 223 -6.29 22.73 4.29
N ILE A 224 -6.56 22.18 5.48
CA ILE A 224 -7.46 22.79 6.48
C ILE A 224 -6.88 24.13 6.95
N ALA A 225 -5.60 24.19 7.30
CA ALA A 225 -4.94 25.43 7.74
C ALA A 225 -4.98 26.52 6.66
N SER A 226 -4.79 26.15 5.39
CA SER A 226 -4.91 27.09 4.26
C SER A 226 -6.35 27.59 4.07
N SER A 227 -7.36 26.75 4.32
CA SER A 227 -8.76 27.19 4.24
C SER A 227 -9.14 28.15 5.38
N LEU A 228 -8.64 27.94 6.59
CA LEU A 228 -8.92 28.79 7.76
C LEU A 228 -8.22 30.15 7.67
N SER A 229 -7.00 30.20 7.12
CA SER A 229 -6.28 31.46 6.89
C SER A 229 -6.90 32.32 5.79
N ASN A 230 -7.46 31.70 4.75
CA ASN A 230 -8.20 32.42 3.70
C ASN A 230 -9.58 32.90 4.17
N ASP A 231 -10.20 32.26 5.16
CA ASP A 231 -11.47 32.71 5.76
C ASP A 231 -11.28 33.95 6.67
N SER A 232 -10.06 34.13 7.21
CA SER A 232 -9.70 35.27 8.06
C SER A 232 -9.51 36.59 7.29
N THR A 233 -9.43 36.54 5.95
CA THR A 233 -9.24 37.72 5.07
C THR A 233 -10.49 38.08 4.26
N ALA A 234 -11.58 37.31 4.38
CA ALA A 234 -12.83 37.54 3.64
C ALA A 234 -13.90 38.28 4.44
N LYS A 235 -13.55 38.93 5.55
CA LYS A 235 -14.50 39.61 6.44
C LYS A 235 -14.13 41.06 6.78
N GLU A 236 -13.63 41.81 5.80
CA GLU A 236 -13.56 43.27 5.87
C GLU A 236 -13.87 43.89 4.50
N THR A 237 -15.13 43.78 4.05
CA THR A 237 -15.73 44.76 3.13
C THR A 237 -17.23 44.61 3.22
N GLU A 238 -17.85 45.37 4.12
CA GLU A 238 -19.15 46.04 3.94
C GLU A 238 -19.62 46.61 5.30
N SER A 239 -19.29 47.88 5.57
CA SER A 239 -20.22 48.82 6.24
C SER A 239 -19.68 50.27 6.22
N GLU A 240 -20.39 51.08 5.45
CA GLU A 240 -20.83 52.44 5.73
C GLU A 240 -19.82 53.57 6.02
N ALA A 241 -19.82 54.51 5.08
CA ALA A 241 -19.51 55.90 5.31
C ALA A 241 -20.54 56.54 6.26
N SER A 242 -20.09 57.17 7.36
CA SER A 242 -20.44 58.57 7.70
C SER A 242 -19.80 59.03 9.01
N SER A 243 -18.91 60.02 8.88
CA SER A 243 -18.69 61.19 9.74
C SER A 243 -18.64 61.08 11.28
N THR A 244 -17.49 61.48 11.83
CA THR A 244 -17.28 62.59 12.81
C THR A 244 -16.45 62.20 14.06
N GLU A 245 -15.39 62.99 14.29
CA GLU A 245 -14.70 63.33 15.55
C GLU A 245 -13.79 62.31 16.30
N ASN A 246 -12.48 62.55 16.14
CA ASN A 246 -11.54 63.00 17.17
C ASN A 246 -11.33 62.14 18.45
N ASN A 247 -10.29 61.28 18.46
CA ASN A 247 -9.17 61.29 19.42
C ASN A 247 -8.31 60.00 19.36
N GLY A 248 -7.02 60.16 19.08
CA GLY A 248 -5.91 59.43 19.73
C GLY A 248 -5.56 58.00 19.29
N LEU A 249 -4.68 57.86 18.29
CA LEU A 249 -3.53 56.90 18.23
C LEU A 249 -2.76 57.15 16.89
N PRO A 250 -1.42 57.08 16.86
CA PRO A 250 -0.65 57.40 15.65
C PRO A 250 -0.72 56.30 14.59
N ASP A 251 -0.84 56.75 13.33
CA ASP A 251 -0.99 55.98 12.10
C ASP A 251 0.28 55.18 11.73
N LEU A 252 0.16 53.85 11.71
CA LEU A 252 1.23 52.90 11.35
C LEU A 252 1.62 52.97 9.86
N SER A 253 0.87 53.70 9.03
CA SER A 253 1.24 53.99 7.64
C SER A 253 2.50 54.87 7.53
N SER A 254 2.86 55.58 8.60
CA SER A 254 4.11 56.35 8.70
C SER A 254 5.35 55.50 9.04
N LEU A 255 5.18 54.28 9.58
CA LEU A 255 6.29 53.35 9.88
C LEU A 255 6.72 52.58 8.63
N ALA A 256 5.79 52.30 7.71
CA ALA A 256 6.07 51.69 6.42
C ALA A 256 6.92 52.60 5.50
N SER A 257 6.84 53.93 5.69
CA SER A 257 7.66 54.88 4.94
C SER A 257 9.09 55.05 5.49
N MET A 258 9.39 54.50 6.67
CA MET A 258 10.73 54.53 7.29
C MET A 258 11.54 53.24 7.06
N LEU A 259 10.90 52.14 6.65
CA LEU A 259 11.55 50.82 6.49
C LEU A 259 11.57 50.26 5.06
N GLY A 260 11.14 50.99 4.03
CA GLY A 260 11.21 50.43 2.69
C GLY A 260 10.90 51.39 1.56
N GLY A 261 11.92 52.05 1.02
CA GLY A 261 11.74 52.85 -0.19
C GLY A 261 12.96 53.61 -0.67
N GLY A 262 14.08 52.92 -0.91
CA GLY A 262 15.27 53.50 -1.56
C GLY A 262 15.67 52.67 -2.78
N ALA A 263 15.30 53.15 -3.96
CA ALA A 263 15.57 52.56 -5.26
C ALA A 263 17.07 52.55 -5.61
N GLY A 264 17.52 51.48 -6.26
CA GLY A 264 18.84 51.43 -6.92
C GLY A 264 19.16 50.02 -7.39
N GLY A 265 19.22 49.82 -8.70
CA GLY A 265 19.33 48.50 -9.31
C GLY A 265 20.66 47.77 -9.10
N ALA A 266 20.69 46.56 -9.67
CA ALA A 266 21.79 45.60 -9.82
C ALA A 266 21.94 44.56 -8.69
N GLY A 267 21.54 43.33 -9.02
CA GLY A 267 22.20 42.11 -8.54
C GLY A 267 21.60 41.42 -7.32
N GLY A 268 21.49 40.09 -7.41
CA GLY A 268 21.54 39.21 -6.25
C GLY A 268 20.25 38.48 -5.90
N ALA A 269 20.23 37.19 -6.22
CA ALA A 269 19.35 36.21 -5.58
C ALA A 269 19.55 36.27 -4.05
N GLY A 270 18.52 36.66 -3.30
CA GLY A 270 18.59 36.88 -1.86
C GLY A 270 17.43 36.21 -1.16
N GLY A 271 17.60 34.94 -0.80
CA GLY A 271 16.63 34.17 -0.04
C GLY A 271 17.23 32.89 0.54
N LEU A 272 18.41 33.00 1.18
CA LEU A 272 19.04 31.92 1.98
C LEU A 272 20.20 32.48 2.83
N GLY A 273 19.88 33.41 3.73
CA GLY A 273 20.85 34.03 4.66
C GLY A 273 21.24 33.18 5.88
N GLY A 274 21.01 31.86 5.86
CA GLY A 274 21.27 30.98 7.02
C GLY A 274 22.36 29.92 6.83
N LEU A 275 22.69 29.54 5.59
CA LEU A 275 23.61 28.43 5.31
C LEU A 275 24.92 28.86 4.64
N ALA A 276 24.94 30.02 3.96
CA ALA A 276 26.12 30.53 3.28
C ALA A 276 27.21 31.05 4.26
N GLY A 277 26.83 31.51 5.46
CA GLY A 277 27.79 31.90 6.50
C GLY A 277 28.47 30.70 7.18
N LEU A 278 27.82 29.54 7.17
CA LEU A 278 28.31 28.30 7.78
C LEU A 278 29.38 27.61 6.91
N MET A 279 29.32 27.80 5.58
CA MET A 279 30.27 27.21 4.64
C MET A 279 31.54 28.04 4.43
N ASN A 280 31.55 29.31 4.87
CA ASN A 280 32.69 30.20 4.69
C ASN A 280 33.64 30.24 5.91
N ASN A 281 33.45 29.35 6.89
CA ASN A 281 34.37 29.22 8.02
C ASN A 281 35.38 28.08 7.76
N PRO A 282 36.63 28.38 7.34
CA PRO A 282 37.61 27.37 6.95
C PRO A 282 37.99 26.43 8.11
N GLN A 283 37.92 26.90 9.36
CA GLN A 283 38.16 26.06 10.54
C GLN A 283 37.05 25.04 10.78
N LEU A 284 35.80 25.40 10.51
CA LEU A 284 34.67 24.48 10.63
C LEU A 284 34.70 23.41 9.53
N MET A 285 35.10 23.78 8.32
CA MET A 285 35.26 22.84 7.21
C MET A 285 36.38 21.84 7.50
N GLN A 286 37.51 22.28 8.05
CA GLN A 286 38.60 21.38 8.48
C GLN A 286 38.19 20.47 9.65
N ALA A 287 37.45 20.99 10.63
CA ALA A 287 36.93 20.20 11.73
C ALA A 287 35.92 19.14 11.25
N ALA A 288 35.01 19.52 10.36
CA ALA A 288 34.05 18.60 9.75
C ALA A 288 34.75 17.54 8.88
N GLN A 289 35.78 17.93 8.12
CA GLN A 289 36.54 17.01 7.27
C GLN A 289 37.38 16.02 8.09
N GLY A 290 37.90 16.44 9.25
CA GLY A 290 38.56 15.54 10.22
C GLY A 290 37.59 14.57 10.89
N MET A 291 36.37 15.04 11.21
CA MET A 291 35.31 14.21 11.80
C MET A 291 34.75 13.18 10.81
N MET A 292 34.68 13.53 9.52
CA MET A 292 34.22 12.63 8.46
C MET A 292 35.25 11.57 8.07
N GLN A 293 36.54 11.85 8.29
CA GLN A 293 37.63 10.90 8.09
C GLN A 293 37.81 9.91 9.25
N ASN A 294 37.15 10.13 10.38
CA ASN A 294 37.35 9.31 11.58
C ASN A 294 36.01 8.73 12.11
N PRO A 295 35.53 7.60 11.55
CA PRO A 295 34.23 6.99 11.90
C PRO A 295 34.11 6.63 13.39
N ASP A 296 35.24 6.30 14.04
CA ASP A 296 35.27 5.93 15.45
C ASP A 296 35.05 7.12 16.40
N ALA A 297 35.39 8.35 15.97
CA ALA A 297 35.12 9.56 16.75
C ALA A 297 33.62 9.85 16.82
N MET A 298 32.88 9.63 15.73
CA MET A 298 31.43 9.79 15.69
C MET A 298 30.72 8.74 16.56
N ASN A 299 31.18 7.49 16.51
CA ASN A 299 30.67 6.41 17.36
C ASN A 299 30.92 6.68 18.85
N ASN A 300 32.07 7.24 19.22
CA ASN A 300 32.36 7.60 20.62
C ASN A 300 31.52 8.80 21.11
N ILE A 301 31.16 9.73 20.23
CA ILE A 301 30.25 10.85 20.54
C ILE A 301 28.81 10.34 20.74
N LEU A 302 28.35 9.44 19.88
CA LEU A 302 27.00 8.84 19.95
C LEU A 302 26.82 7.92 21.16
N ASN A 303 27.88 7.23 21.57
CA ASN A 303 27.88 6.30 22.69
C ASN A 303 28.20 6.96 24.04
N ASN A 304 28.54 8.26 24.08
CA ASN A 304 28.79 8.95 25.34
C ASN A 304 27.47 9.44 25.97
N PRO A 305 27.05 8.86 27.12
CA PRO A 305 25.75 9.15 27.73
C PRO A 305 25.61 10.60 28.22
N GLN A 306 26.72 11.25 28.57
CA GLN A 306 26.72 12.66 29.00
C GLN A 306 26.45 13.61 27.83
N LEU A 307 26.95 13.28 26.63
CA LEU A 307 26.70 14.02 25.40
C LEU A 307 25.25 13.88 24.93
N ARG A 308 24.65 12.69 25.10
CA ARG A 308 23.21 12.48 24.84
C ARG A 308 22.32 13.30 25.77
N GLN A 309 22.64 13.38 27.06
CA GLN A 309 21.91 14.24 27.99
C GLN A 309 22.07 15.72 27.63
N MET A 310 23.25 16.14 27.19
CA MET A 310 23.49 17.52 26.77
C MET A 310 22.73 17.87 25.47
N ALA A 311 22.71 16.95 24.49
CA ALA A 311 21.94 17.13 23.24
C ALA A 311 20.42 17.15 23.48
N GLN A 312 19.93 16.38 24.46
CA GLN A 312 18.53 16.45 24.89
C GLN A 312 18.21 17.74 25.64
N GLY A 313 19.19 18.33 26.35
CA GLY A 313 19.06 19.64 26.99
C GLY A 313 19.18 20.82 26.01
N LEU A 314 19.73 20.62 24.82
CA LEU A 314 19.91 21.61 23.75
C LEU A 314 18.80 21.48 22.69
N GLY A 315 17.54 21.44 23.14
CA GLY A 315 16.37 21.43 22.27
C GLY A 315 16.04 22.80 21.68
N GLU A 316 15.90 22.85 20.35
CA GLU A 316 15.27 23.83 19.45
C GLU A 316 15.52 25.36 19.60
N ASN A 317 16.21 25.85 20.63
CA ASN A 317 16.52 27.29 20.78
C ASN A 317 17.84 27.55 21.53
N ALA A 318 18.89 26.79 21.21
CA ALA A 318 20.22 27.04 21.76
C ALA A 318 20.94 28.14 20.96
N ASN A 319 21.18 29.30 21.58
CA ASN A 319 22.06 30.33 21.02
C ASN A 319 23.52 29.86 21.05
N LEU A 320 24.20 29.94 19.90
CA LEU A 320 25.61 29.55 19.75
C LEU A 320 26.55 30.35 20.67
N GLU A 321 26.14 31.56 21.05
CA GLU A 321 26.83 32.45 22.00
C GLU A 321 26.89 31.85 23.41
N ASP A 322 25.80 31.22 23.87
CA ASP A 322 25.72 30.58 25.20
C ASP A 322 26.50 29.27 25.25
N LEU A 323 26.62 28.60 24.10
CA LEU A 323 27.46 27.41 23.93
C LEU A 323 28.96 27.74 24.01
N MET A 324 29.41 28.86 23.40
CA MET A 324 30.82 29.27 23.45
C MET A 324 31.23 29.83 24.82
N ASN A 325 30.31 30.43 25.55
CA ASN A 325 30.57 30.95 26.90
C ASN A 325 30.41 29.91 28.01
N ASN A 326 30.03 28.67 27.68
CA ASN A 326 29.85 27.62 28.67
C ASN A 326 31.22 27.10 29.19
N PRO A 327 31.54 27.27 30.48
CA PRO A 327 32.83 26.90 31.05
C PRO A 327 33.11 25.39 31.00
N MET A 328 32.07 24.54 30.98
CA MET A 328 32.26 23.09 30.83
C MET A 328 32.69 22.70 29.41
N LEU A 329 32.14 23.35 28.37
CA LEU A 329 32.54 23.13 26.98
C LEU A 329 33.98 23.59 26.73
N ARG A 330 34.39 24.69 27.37
CA ARG A 330 35.76 25.19 27.29
C ARG A 330 36.78 24.23 27.92
N ASN A 331 36.42 23.62 29.05
CA ASN A 331 37.26 22.60 29.69
C ASN A 331 37.32 21.30 28.87
N LEU A 332 36.21 20.86 28.26
CA LEU A 332 36.15 19.67 27.42
C LEU A 332 36.95 19.87 26.10
N ALA A 333 36.82 21.04 25.47
CA ALA A 333 37.59 21.39 24.28
C ALA A 333 39.10 21.46 24.57
N ASN A 334 39.50 22.01 25.72
CA ASN A 334 40.90 22.01 26.15
C ASN A 334 41.44 20.60 26.43
N GLN A 335 40.60 19.69 26.92
CA GLN A 335 40.99 18.30 27.18
C GLN A 335 41.15 17.49 25.89
N PHE A 336 40.37 17.79 24.85
CA PHE A 336 40.47 17.17 23.53
C PHE A 336 41.56 17.80 22.64
N MET A 337 41.79 19.11 22.73
CA MET A 337 42.82 19.82 21.95
C MET A 337 44.22 19.78 22.59
N GLY A 338 44.33 19.56 23.90
CA GLY A 338 45.60 19.53 24.63
C GLY A 338 46.40 18.22 24.53
N GLY A 339 45.91 17.23 23.78
CA GLY A 339 46.50 15.87 23.70
C GLY A 339 47.62 15.68 22.67
N GLN A 340 47.96 16.68 21.86
CA GLN A 340 49.02 16.58 20.84
C GLN A 340 50.12 17.63 21.05
N ASN A 341 50.70 17.71 22.25
CA ASN A 341 52.06 18.23 22.38
C ASN A 341 52.73 17.85 23.71
N ARG A 342 53.23 16.61 23.83
CA ARG A 342 54.34 16.27 24.73
C ARG A 342 55.18 15.17 24.07
N GLY A 343 56.36 15.56 23.60
CA GLY A 343 57.50 14.65 23.51
C GLY A 343 58.03 14.30 24.89
#